data_AF-A0A520HHV9-F1
#
_entry.id   AF-A0A520HHV9-F1
#
_cell.length_a   1.000
_cell.length_b   1.000
_cell.length_c   1.000
_cell.angle_alpha   90.00
_cell.angle_beta   90.00
_cell.angle_gamma   90.00
#
_symmetry.space_group_name_H-M   'P 1'
#
loop_
_entity.id
_entity.type
_entity.pdbx_description
1 polymer ?
#
loop_
_entity_poly.entity_id
_entity_poly.type
_entity_poly.pdbx_seq_one_letter_code
_entity_poly.pdbx_strand_id
1 'polypeptide(L)' 'MKEQIKETEKRLQQQQQQLAAAQADGGNKDVKAQRLMAIQGQISSTSAMLATQQAGLAQLEKSGSINTTA' A
#
# COMPACT_ATOMS: atom_id res chain seq x y z
N MET A 1 -12.57 -2.08 8.47
CA MET A 1 -11.77 -0.96 7.91
C MET A 1 -10.35 -0.91 8.49
N LYS A 2 -10.16 -0.74 9.81
CA LYS A 2 -8.82 -0.67 10.43
C LYS A 2 -7.97 -1.92 10.18
N GLU A 3 -8.56 -3.11 10.21
CA GLU A 3 -7.86 -4.36 9.86
C GLU A 3 -7.46 -4.45 8.38
N GLN A 4 -8.31 -3.96 7.47
CA GLN A 4 -8.00 -3.92 6.03
C GLN A 4 -6.85 -2.96 5.73
N ILE A 5 -6.80 -1.82 6.42
CA ILE A 5 -5.68 -0.87 6.38
C ILE A 5 -4.39 -1.56 6.85
N LYS A 6 -4.43 -2.25 8.00
CA LYS A 6 -3.28 -2.97 8.53
C LYS A 6 -2.77 -4.07 7.59
N GLU A 7 -3.68 -4.80 6.94
CA GLU A 7 -3.29 -5.80 5.93
C GLU A 7 -2.64 -5.13 4.71
N THR A 8 -3.20 -4.01 4.23
CA THR A 8 -2.68 -3.25 3.10
C THR A 8 -1.30 -2.66 3.41
N GLU A 9 -1.09 -2.15 4.63
CA GLU A 9 0.21 -1.70 5.14
C GLU A 9 1.23 -2.84 5.17
N LYS A 10 0.84 -4.02 5.66
CA LYS A 10 1.70 -5.20 5.68
C LYS A 10 2.11 -5.61 4.26
N ARG A 11 1.16 -5.63 3.31
CA ARG A 11 1.44 -5.92 1.89
C ARG A 11 2.41 -4.89 1.30
N LEU A 12 2.21 -3.61 1.59
CA LEU A 12 3.10 -2.53 1.14
C LEU A 12 4.53 -2.73 1.67
N GLN A 13 4.68 -3.06 2.96
CA GLN A 13 5.98 -3.37 3.57
C GLN A 13 6.67 -4.57 2.91
N GLN A 14 5.92 -5.64 2.66
CA GLN A 14 6.46 -6.82 1.96
C GLN A 14 6.92 -6.49 0.54
N GLN A 15 6.18 -5.66 -0.19
CA GLN A 15 6.55 -5.23 -1.53
C GLN A 15 7.81 -4.33 -1.51
N GLN A 16 7.95 -3.45 -0.51
CA GLN A 16 9.17 -2.66 -0.33
C GLN A 16 10.39 -3.55 -0.04
N GLN A 17 10.24 -4.60 0.76
CA GLN A 17 11.30 -5.58 0.99
C GLN A 17 11.66 -6.34 -0.29
N GLN A 18 10.66 -6.73 -1.09
CA GLN A 18 10.89 -7.35 -2.39
C GLN A 18 11.60 -6.42 -3.37
N LEU A 19 11.29 -5.12 -3.35
CA LEU A 19 11.99 -4.11 -4.14
C LEU A 19 13.47 -4.05 -3.75
N ALA A 20 13.76 -3.95 -2.45
CA ALA A 20 15.14 -3.93 -1.95
C ALA A 20 15.90 -5.22 -2.29
N ALA A 21 15.27 -6.38 -2.16
CA ALA A 21 15.85 -7.67 -2.54
C ALA A 21 16.12 -7.74 -4.06
N ALA A 22 15.18 -7.27 -4.89
CA ALA A 22 15.37 -7.21 -6.34
C ALA A 22 16.43 -6.18 -6.75
N GLN A 23 16.62 -5.10 -5.98
CA GLN A 23 17.70 -4.14 -6.19
C GLN A 23 19.08 -4.71 -5.82
N ALA A 24 19.15 -5.55 -4.78
CA ALA A 24 20.37 -6.25 -4.39
C ALA A 24 20.70 -7.44 -5.29
N ASP A 25 19.73 -7.94 -6.07
CA ASP A 25 19.92 -9.06 -6.99
C ASP A 25 20.95 -8.73 -8.09
N GLY A 26 21.93 -9.61 -8.25
CA GLY A 26 23.08 -9.47 -9.16
C GLY A 26 22.84 -10.04 -10.57
N GLY A 27 21.61 -10.48 -10.87
CA GLY A 27 21.24 -11.10 -12.14
C GLY A 27 21.24 -10.15 -13.35
N ASN A 28 20.76 -10.66 -14.50
CA ASN A 28 20.67 -9.90 -15.74
C ASN A 28 19.91 -8.58 -15.55
N LYS A 29 20.51 -7.47 -16.02
CA LYS A 29 20.00 -6.10 -15.86
C LYS A 29 18.59 -5.91 -16.43
N ASP A 30 18.28 -6.51 -17.58
CA ASP A 30 16.97 -6.35 -18.22
C ASP A 30 15.87 -7.06 -17.42
N VAL A 31 16.12 -8.29 -16.98
CA VAL A 31 15.20 -9.07 -16.14
C VAL A 31 15.00 -8.37 -14.79
N LYS A 32 16.07 -7.83 -14.22
CA LYS A 32 16.03 -7.03 -12.99
C LYS A 32 15.18 -5.77 -13.19
N ALA A 33 15.39 -5.01 -14.26
CA ALA A 33 14.64 -3.79 -14.54
C ALA A 33 13.13 -4.08 -14.68
N GLN A 34 12.76 -5.14 -15.43
CA GLN A 34 11.37 -5.58 -15.56
C GLN A 34 10.76 -5.94 -14.20
N ARG A 35 11.50 -6.69 -13.37
CA ARG A 35 11.04 -7.07 -12.03
C ARG A 35 10.87 -5.86 -11.11
N LEU A 36 11.82 -4.92 -11.13
CA LEU A 36 11.75 -3.68 -10.36
C LEU A 36 10.55 -2.83 -10.79
N MET A 37 10.29 -2.69 -12.09
CA MET A 37 9.13 -1.97 -12.59
C MET A 37 7.81 -2.62 -12.17
N ALA A 38 7.73 -3.95 -12.24
CA ALA A 38 6.54 -4.68 -11.79
C ALA A 38 6.28 -4.45 -10.28
N ILE A 39 7.31 -4.58 -9.44
CA ILE A 39 7.20 -4.34 -8.00
C ILE A 39 6.81 -2.88 -7.73
N GLN A 40 7.42 -1.92 -8.44
CA GLN A 40 7.11 -0.51 -8.28
C GLN A 40 5.65 -0.19 -8.64
N GLY A 41 5.10 -0.82 -9.68
CA GLY A 41 3.69 -0.70 -10.05
C GLY A 41 2.75 -1.29 -8.99
N GLN A 42 3.12 -2.44 -8.42
CA GLN A 42 2.37 -3.04 -7.30
C GLN A 42 2.37 -2.14 -6.05
N ILE A 43 3.53 -1.54 -5.74
CA ILE A 43 3.68 -0.57 -4.65
C ILE A 43 2.76 0.63 -4.87
N SER A 44 2.80 1.24 -6.05
CA SER A 44 1.96 2.40 -6.36
C SER A 44 0.47 2.09 -6.23
N SER A 45 0.01 0.94 -6.74
CA SER A 45 -1.38 0.50 -6.60
C SER A 45 -1.77 0.26 -5.13
N THR A 46 -0.91 -0.42 -4.36
CA THR A 46 -1.15 -0.69 -2.94
C THR A 46 -1.18 0.59 -2.11
N SER A 47 -0.30 1.56 -2.40
CA SER A 47 -0.30 2.87 -1.75
C SER A 47 -1.57 3.68 -2.05
N ALA A 48 -2.06 3.64 -3.29
CA ALA A 48 -3.32 4.30 -3.65
C ALA A 48 -4.52 3.67 -2.93
N MET A 49 -4.54 2.34 -2.82
CA MET A 49 -5.55 1.60 -2.07
C MET A 49 -5.51 1.97 -0.59
N LEU A 50 -4.31 2.04 0.02
CA LEU A 50 -4.13 2.44 1.41
C LEU A 50 -4.65 3.87 1.65
N ALA A 51 -4.30 4.82 0.79
CA ALA A 51 -4.77 6.20 0.89
C ALA A 51 -6.31 6.29 0.82
N THR A 52 -6.92 5.53 -0.08
CA THR A 52 -8.40 5.47 -0.22
C THR A 52 -9.05 4.90 1.05
N GLN A 53 -8.50 3.82 1.60
CA GLN A 53 -9.00 3.22 2.85
C GLN A 53 -8.85 4.17 4.04
N GLN A 54 -7.73 4.88 4.16
CA GLN A 54 -7.50 5.86 5.21
C GLN A 54 -8.45 7.06 5.08
N ALA A 55 -8.69 7.55 3.86
CA ALA A 55 -9.67 8.62 3.61
C ALA A 55 -11.09 8.20 3.99
N GLY A 56 -11.50 6.98 3.61
CA GLY A 56 -12.79 6.43 4.00
C GLY A 56 -12.91 6.28 5.52
N LEU A 57 -11.84 5.86 6.22
CA LEU A 57 -11.86 5.72 7.68
C LEU A 57 -12.06 7.09 8.35
N ALA A 58 -11.34 8.12 7.88
CA ALA A 58 -11.50 9.47 8.39
C ALA A 58 -12.92 10.01 8.16
N GLN A 59 -13.56 9.66 7.04
CA GLN A 59 -14.95 10.04 6.77
C GLN A 59 -15.93 9.32 7.69
N LEU A 60 -15.72 8.03 7.99
CA LEU A 60 -16.51 7.29 8.97
C LEU A 60 -16.34 7.85 10.38
N GLU A 61 -15.11 8.15 10.80
CA GLU A 61 -14.83 8.74 12.12
C GLU A 61 -15.48 10.12 12.26
N LYS A 62 -15.45 10.95 11.20
CA LYS A 62 -16.20 12.22 11.16
C LYS A 62 -17.71 12.00 11.22
N SER A 63 -18.25 11.03 10.48
CA SER A 63 -19.69 10.77 10.42
C SER A 63 -20.24 10.18 11.71
N GLY A 64 -19.48 9.29 12.37
CA GLY A 64 -19.83 8.75 13.70
C GLY A 64 -19.64 9.76 14.84
N SER A 65 -18.88 10.84 14.62
CA SER A 65 -18.77 11.97 15.55
C SER A 65 -19.95 12.95 15.43
N ILE A 66 -20.75 12.86 14.35
CA ILE A 66 -22.03 13.57 14.25
C ILE A 66 -23.01 12.80 15.15
N ASN A 67 -22.92 13.08 16.45
CA ASN A 67 -24.03 12.84 17.35
C ASN A 67 -25.22 13.62 16.79
N THR A 68 -26.21 12.89 16.30
CA THR A 68 -27.57 13.42 16.15
C THR A 68 -28.11 13.71 17.54
N THR A 69 -27.66 14.80 18.17
CA THR A 69 -28.35 15.46 19.25
C THR A 69 -29.21 16.54 18.61
N ALA A 70 -30.30 16.13 17.99
CA ALA A 70 -31.38 16.97 17.51
C ALA A 70 -32.69 16.23 17.77
#